data_AF-A0A4Q5S796-F1
#
_entry.id   AF-A0A4Q5S796-F1
#
_cell.length_a   1.000
_cell.length_b   1.000
_cell.length_c   1.000
_cell.angle_alpha   90.00
_cell.angle_beta   90.00
_cell.angle_gamma   90.00
#
_symmetry.space_group_name_H-M   'P 1'
#
loop_
_entity.id
_entity.type
_entity.pdbx_description
1 polymer ?
#
loop_
_entity_poly.entity_id
_entity_poly.type
_entity_poly.pdbx_seq_one_letter_code
_entity_poly.pdbx_strand_id
1 'polypeptide(L)'
;MRMLLIAALLAPLPAAAQDFNCRNLEAEIRCDKGACEIAKDQGFTPMGLTRRGNTLSICAYSGCSEGRALVSRTRGGITMFYADVRRTTKPGGEAEPLAILYDRASKTAQMRWAGFSNAMTCG
;
A
#
# COMPACT_ATOMS: atom_id res chain seq x y z
N MET A 1 -26.43 -49.12 -0.49
CA MET A 1 -26.55 -47.80 0.15
C MET A 1 -25.14 -47.24 0.40
N ARG A 2 -24.54 -46.59 -0.60
CA ARG A 2 -23.20 -45.97 -0.51
C ARG A 2 -23.18 -44.76 -1.43
N MET A 3 -23.60 -43.63 -0.90
CA MET A 3 -23.47 -42.32 -1.56
C MET A 3 -23.43 -41.27 -0.46
N LEU A 4 -22.23 -40.96 0.01
CA LEU A 4 -21.95 -39.82 0.90
C LEU A 4 -20.43 -39.75 0.99
N LEU A 5 -19.79 -38.94 0.13
CA LEU A 5 -18.42 -38.40 0.30
C LEU A 5 -17.94 -37.62 -0.95
N ILE A 6 -18.69 -36.62 -1.43
CA ILE A 6 -18.17 -35.65 -2.43
C ILE A 6 -18.65 -34.21 -2.16
N ALA A 7 -18.74 -33.80 -0.89
CA ALA A 7 -19.16 -32.43 -0.53
C ALA A 7 -18.01 -31.51 -0.07
N ALA A 8 -16.79 -32.04 0.12
CA ALA A 8 -15.70 -31.27 0.75
C ALA A 8 -14.78 -30.50 -0.23
N LEU A 9 -14.92 -30.66 -1.56
CA LEU A 9 -14.01 -30.03 -2.54
C LEU A 9 -14.44 -28.63 -3.02
N LEU A 10 -15.57 -28.10 -2.54
CA LEU A 10 -16.08 -26.78 -2.97
C LEU A 10 -15.80 -25.66 -1.96
N ALA A 11 -14.89 -25.86 -1.00
CA ALA A 11 -14.49 -24.78 -0.10
C ALA A 11 -13.78 -23.68 -0.93
N PRO A 12 -14.29 -22.44 -0.94
CA PRO A 12 -13.61 -21.34 -1.63
C PRO A 12 -12.25 -21.13 -0.97
N LEU A 13 -11.19 -21.30 -1.77
CA LEU A 13 -9.85 -20.94 -1.34
C LEU A 13 -9.85 -19.45 -0.97
N PRO A 14 -9.31 -19.06 0.20
CA PRO A 14 -9.19 -17.66 0.54
C PRO A 14 -8.41 -16.99 -0.59
N ALA A 15 -9.01 -15.98 -1.22
CA ALA A 15 -8.36 -15.22 -2.26
C ALA A 15 -7.06 -14.68 -1.67
N ALA A 16 -5.92 -15.18 -2.16
CA ALA A 16 -4.63 -14.76 -1.68
C ALA A 16 -4.55 -13.24 -1.77
N ALA A 17 -4.10 -12.62 -0.68
CA ALA A 17 -3.72 -11.23 -0.67
C ALA A 17 -2.79 -10.96 -1.86
N GLN A 18 -3.25 -10.19 -2.85
CA GLN A 18 -2.40 -9.93 -4.00
C GLN A 18 -1.27 -8.96 -3.63
N ASP A 19 -0.06 -9.41 -3.87
CA ASP A 19 1.16 -8.61 -3.72
C ASP A 19 1.29 -7.60 -4.88
N PHE A 20 1.90 -6.47 -4.58
CA PHE A 20 2.24 -5.45 -5.56
C PHE A 20 3.51 -4.72 -5.17
N ASN A 21 4.15 -4.10 -6.15
CA ASN A 21 5.31 -3.24 -5.98
C ASN A 21 5.10 -1.99 -6.83
N CYS A 22 5.14 -0.82 -6.20
CA CYS A 22 4.89 0.46 -6.82
C CYS A 22 6.06 1.43 -6.53
N ARG A 23 6.26 2.39 -7.43
CA ARG A 23 7.21 3.49 -7.26
C ARG A 23 6.58 4.80 -7.67
N ASN A 24 6.85 5.89 -6.95
CA ASN A 24 6.65 7.22 -7.51
C ASN A 24 7.78 7.44 -8.52
N LEU A 25 7.45 7.96 -9.69
CA LEU A 25 8.45 8.28 -10.74
C LEU A 25 8.32 9.71 -11.25
N GLU A 26 7.15 10.35 -11.06
CA GLU A 26 6.80 11.58 -11.78
C GLU A 26 6.65 12.81 -10.89
N ALA A 27 6.09 12.67 -9.66
CA ALA A 27 5.91 13.81 -8.76
C ALA A 27 5.70 13.38 -7.30
N GLU A 28 6.12 14.25 -6.38
CA GLU A 28 5.70 14.23 -4.96
C GLU A 28 4.83 15.45 -4.68
N ILE A 29 3.61 15.22 -4.19
CA ILE A 29 2.69 16.31 -3.82
C ILE A 29 2.72 16.44 -2.30
N ARG A 30 3.19 17.58 -1.80
CA ARG A 30 3.20 17.88 -0.36
C ARG A 30 1.87 18.53 0.00
N CYS A 31 1.22 18.02 1.04
CA CYS A 31 -0.04 18.55 1.53
C CYS A 31 0.09 19.03 2.98
N ASP A 32 -0.06 20.34 3.20
CA ASP A 32 -0.03 20.99 4.50
C ASP A 32 -1.09 22.11 4.55
N LYS A 33 -1.63 22.41 5.74
CA LYS A 33 -2.60 23.50 6.00
C LYS A 33 -3.78 23.58 5.01
N GLY A 34 -4.24 22.42 4.51
CA GLY A 34 -5.37 22.33 3.58
C GLY A 34 -5.06 22.60 2.11
N ALA A 35 -3.79 22.80 1.74
CA ALA A 35 -3.35 22.92 0.36
C ALA A 35 -2.40 21.77 0.00
N CYS A 36 -2.35 21.44 -1.30
CA CYS A 36 -1.44 20.45 -1.86
C CYS A 36 -0.68 21.09 -3.02
N GLU A 37 0.65 21.03 -2.97
CA GLU A 37 1.52 21.64 -3.97
C GLU A 37 2.52 20.62 -4.50
N ILE A 38 2.88 20.72 -5.78
CA ILE A 38 3.99 19.95 -6.34
C ILE A 38 5.26 20.40 -5.62
N ALA A 39 6.01 19.48 -5.03
CA ALA A 39 7.30 19.79 -4.42
C ALA A 39 8.31 20.18 -5.51
N LYS A 40 8.52 21.49 -5.71
CA LYS A 40 9.40 22.03 -6.77
C LYS A 40 10.84 22.25 -6.32
N ASP A 41 11.08 22.47 -5.03
CA ASP A 41 12.30 23.18 -4.61
C ASP A 41 13.42 22.28 -4.07
N GLN A 42 13.19 21.02 -3.68
CA GLN A 42 14.23 20.21 -3.01
C GLN A 42 14.13 18.70 -3.25
N GLY A 43 14.22 18.29 -4.51
CA GLY A 43 14.55 16.91 -4.85
C GLY A 43 13.40 15.93 -4.65
N PHE A 44 12.86 15.46 -5.77
CA PHE A 44 12.06 14.26 -5.81
C PHE A 44 12.77 13.13 -5.05
N THR A 45 12.11 12.56 -4.05
CA THR A 45 12.60 11.37 -3.33
C THR A 45 11.97 10.12 -3.96
N PRO A 46 12.73 9.32 -4.72
CA PRO A 46 12.22 8.03 -5.15
C PRO A 46 11.87 7.18 -3.94
N MET A 47 10.65 6.67 -3.94
CA MET A 47 10.03 5.91 -2.88
C MET A 47 9.35 4.68 -3.48
N GLY A 48 9.57 3.54 -2.85
CA GLY A 48 8.88 2.29 -3.15
C GLY A 48 7.74 2.04 -2.17
N LEU A 49 6.64 1.50 -2.67
CA LEU A 49 5.54 0.97 -1.89
C LEU A 49 5.36 -0.50 -2.29
N THR A 50 5.42 -1.41 -1.32
CA THR A 50 5.21 -2.83 -1.57
C THR A 50 4.18 -3.42 -0.64
N ARG A 51 3.49 -4.44 -1.14
CA ARG A 51 2.65 -5.34 -0.34
C ARG A 51 3.16 -6.76 -0.48
N ARG A 52 3.35 -7.43 0.65
CA ARG A 52 3.61 -8.87 0.75
C ARG A 52 2.66 -9.51 1.76
N GLY A 53 1.69 -10.28 1.30
CA GLY A 53 0.61 -10.79 2.11
C GLY A 53 -0.18 -9.65 2.78
N ASN A 54 -0.15 -9.59 4.12
CA ASN A 54 -0.81 -8.52 4.86
C ASN A 54 0.14 -7.39 5.32
N THR A 55 1.40 -7.42 4.90
CA THR A 55 2.40 -6.40 5.26
C THR A 55 2.52 -5.38 4.14
N LEU A 56 2.50 -4.11 4.51
CA LEU A 56 2.82 -2.96 3.65
C LEU A 56 4.17 -2.40 4.07
N SER A 57 5.00 -2.06 3.09
CA SER A 57 6.32 -1.48 3.31
C SER A 57 6.51 -0.28 2.39
N ILE A 58 6.93 0.84 2.97
CA ILE A 58 7.29 2.07 2.26
C ILE A 58 8.79 2.26 2.45
N CYS A 59 9.54 2.30 1.36
CA CYS A 59 10.99 2.49 1.43
C CYS A 59 11.40 3.74 0.67
N ALA A 60 12.11 4.64 1.35
CA ALA A 60 12.71 5.83 0.77
C ALA A 60 14.15 5.96 1.28
N TYR A 61 15.08 6.34 0.40
CA TYR A 61 16.51 6.36 0.71
C TYR A 61 16.99 5.01 1.28
N SER A 62 17.68 5.01 2.42
CA SER A 62 18.19 3.84 3.12
C SER A 62 17.24 3.29 4.20
N GLY A 63 16.00 3.78 4.29
CA GLY A 63 15.06 3.41 5.34
C GLY A 63 13.72 2.91 4.81
N CYS A 64 13.07 2.04 5.60
CA CYS A 64 11.70 1.62 5.35
C CYS A 64 10.81 1.86 6.56
N SER A 65 9.52 2.04 6.31
CA SER A 65 8.45 2.00 7.30
C SER A 65 7.51 0.86 6.96
N GLU A 66 7.21 0.01 7.94
CA GLU A 66 6.42 -1.22 7.73
C GLU A 66 5.26 -1.33 8.71
N GLY A 67 4.17 -1.93 8.25
CA GLY A 67 2.97 -2.14 9.04
C GLY A 67 2.06 -3.19 8.42
N ARG A 68 1.19 -3.77 9.24
CA ARG A 68 0.16 -4.69 8.74
C ARG A 68 -1.07 -3.90 8.30
N ALA A 69 -1.68 -4.28 7.18
CA ALA A 69 -2.94 -3.69 6.75
C ALA A 69 -4.03 -3.98 7.81
N LEU A 70 -4.61 -2.89 8.33
CA LEU A 70 -5.73 -2.88 9.28
C LEU A 70 -7.07 -2.88 8.54
N VAL A 71 -7.11 -2.19 7.40
CA VAL A 71 -8.25 -2.18 6.47
C VAL A 71 -7.76 -2.63 5.10
N SER A 72 -8.56 -3.50 4.48
CA SER A 72 -8.45 -3.87 3.07
C SER A 72 -9.86 -4.02 2.52
N ARG A 73 -10.25 -3.18 1.56
CA ARG A 73 -11.58 -3.19 0.94
C ARG A 73 -11.44 -3.02 -0.56
N THR A 74 -12.04 -3.93 -1.31
CA THR A 74 -12.02 -3.90 -2.79
C THR A 74 -13.41 -3.65 -3.33
N ARG A 75 -13.53 -2.70 -4.27
CA ARG A 75 -14.75 -2.48 -5.04
C ARG A 75 -14.38 -1.99 -6.44
N GLY A 76 -14.99 -2.60 -7.47
CA GLY A 76 -14.76 -2.17 -8.86
C GLY A 76 -13.29 -2.27 -9.32
N GLY A 77 -12.54 -3.25 -8.83
CA GLY A 77 -11.12 -3.44 -9.19
C GLY A 77 -10.14 -2.53 -8.43
N ILE A 78 -10.63 -1.58 -7.64
CA ILE A 78 -9.83 -0.70 -6.79
C ILE A 78 -9.83 -1.24 -5.37
N THR A 79 -8.66 -1.32 -4.75
CA THR A 79 -8.50 -1.73 -3.36
C THR A 79 -8.00 -0.57 -2.50
N MET A 80 -8.73 -0.29 -1.43
CA MET A 80 -8.31 0.65 -0.39
C MET A 80 -7.62 -0.11 0.74
N PHE A 81 -6.42 0.35 1.11
CA PHE A 81 -5.70 -0.12 2.29
C PHE A 81 -5.53 1.01 3.31
N TYR A 82 -5.62 0.65 4.59
CA TYR A 82 -5.19 1.49 5.69
C TYR A 82 -4.28 0.67 6.61
N ALA A 83 -3.19 1.28 7.06
CA ALA A 83 -2.26 0.70 8.04
C ALA A 83 -1.64 1.80 8.89
N ASP A 84 -1.13 1.42 10.05
CA ASP A 84 -0.15 2.23 10.77
C ASP A 84 1.23 1.59 10.54
N VAL A 85 2.17 2.38 10.01
CA VAL A 85 3.53 1.92 9.70
C VAL A 85 4.55 2.50 10.67
N ARG A 86 5.64 1.77 10.91
CA ARG A 86 6.74 2.20 11.78
C ARG A 86 8.07 2.03 11.07
N ARG A 87 8.97 2.98 11.30
CA ARG A 87 10.32 2.93 10.74
C ARG A 87 11.07 1.71 11.24
N THR A 88 11.67 0.93 10.34
CA THR A 88 12.38 -0.31 10.67
C THR A 88 13.83 -0.07 11.11
N THR A 89 14.42 1.06 10.73
CA THR A 89 15.85 1.37 11.01
C THR A 89 16.12 1.78 12.45
N LYS A 90 15.09 2.05 13.26
CA LYS A 90 15.22 2.33 14.70
C LYS A 90 14.03 1.76 15.47
N PRO A 91 14.24 0.88 16.46
CA PRO A 91 13.16 0.44 17.34
C PRO A 91 12.53 1.64 18.07
N GLY A 92 11.21 1.62 18.24
CA GLY A 92 10.50 2.64 19.04
C GLY A 92 10.03 3.88 18.28
N GLY A 93 10.08 3.90 16.94
CA GLY A 93 9.46 4.98 16.14
C GLY A 93 7.94 5.05 16.32
N GLU A 94 7.39 6.27 16.24
CA GLU A 94 5.94 6.51 16.25
C GLU A 94 5.27 5.80 15.07
N ALA A 95 4.03 5.38 15.29
CA ALA A 95 3.23 4.79 14.23
C ALA A 95 2.62 5.90 13.38
N GLU A 96 2.83 5.84 12.07
CA GLU A 96 2.34 6.83 11.12
C GLU A 96 1.22 6.25 10.26
N PRO A 97 0.13 6.97 10.04
CA PRO A 97 -0.96 6.49 9.22
C PRO A 97 -0.56 6.42 7.74
N LEU A 98 -0.89 5.30 7.11
CA LEU A 98 -0.72 5.03 5.68
C LEU A 98 -2.08 4.72 5.08
N ALA A 99 -2.46 5.47 4.06
CA ALA A 99 -3.63 5.18 3.23
C ALA A 99 -3.22 4.96 1.78
N ILE A 100 -3.78 3.93 1.14
CA ILE A 100 -3.48 3.57 -0.25
C ILE A 100 -4.79 3.29 -1.00
N LEU A 101 -4.91 3.83 -2.21
CA LEU A 101 -5.86 3.38 -3.22
C LEU A 101 -5.08 2.71 -4.35
N TYR A 102 -5.26 1.42 -4.53
CA TYR A 102 -4.56 0.62 -5.55
C TYR A 102 -5.55 0.20 -6.64
N ASP A 103 -5.27 0.61 -7.88
CA ASP A 103 -5.99 0.13 -9.07
C ASP A 103 -5.17 -0.98 -9.73
N ARG A 104 -5.70 -2.21 -9.64
CA ARG A 104 -5.08 -3.39 -10.22
C ARG A 104 -5.05 -3.34 -11.75
N ALA A 105 -6.12 -2.87 -12.37
CA ALA A 105 -6.27 -2.89 -13.82
C ALA A 105 -5.32 -1.87 -14.47
N SER A 106 -5.28 -0.67 -13.91
CA SER A 106 -4.40 0.41 -14.39
C SER A 106 -2.95 0.27 -13.92
N LYS A 107 -2.68 -0.63 -12.97
CA LYS A 107 -1.38 -0.79 -12.30
C LYS A 107 -0.86 0.53 -11.72
N THR A 108 -1.73 1.24 -11.03
CA THR A 108 -1.39 2.50 -10.35
C THR A 108 -1.81 2.47 -8.90
N ALA A 109 -1.18 3.31 -8.08
CA ALA A 109 -1.61 3.56 -6.72
C ALA A 109 -1.57 5.06 -6.39
N GLN A 110 -2.49 5.50 -5.54
CA GLN A 110 -2.35 6.75 -4.80
C GLN A 110 -2.06 6.43 -3.35
N MET A 111 -1.00 7.02 -2.80
CA MET A 111 -0.55 6.78 -1.44
C MET A 111 -0.48 8.09 -0.65
N ARG A 112 -1.11 8.12 0.52
CA ARG A 112 -0.98 9.21 1.49
C ARG A 112 -0.15 8.71 2.68
N TRP A 113 0.99 9.35 2.92
CA TRP A 113 1.87 9.06 4.06
C TRP A 113 2.76 10.26 4.38
N ALA A 114 3.09 10.47 5.65
CA ALA A 114 4.03 11.49 6.14
C ALA A 114 3.86 12.91 5.55
N GLY A 115 2.62 13.39 5.36
CA GLY A 115 2.40 14.73 4.78
C GLY A 115 2.40 14.80 3.24
N PHE A 116 2.76 13.71 2.54
CA PHE A 116 2.72 13.62 1.08
C PHE A 116 1.57 12.78 0.52
N SER A 117 1.10 13.15 -0.67
CA SER A 117 0.21 12.38 -1.54
C SER A 117 0.97 12.02 -2.82
N ASN A 118 1.22 10.74 -3.03
CA ASN A 118 2.05 10.25 -4.12
C ASN A 118 1.23 9.44 -5.12
N ALA A 119 1.32 9.79 -6.40
CA ALA A 119 0.91 8.93 -7.49
C ALA A 119 2.04 7.95 -7.81
N MET A 120 1.70 6.68 -7.96
CA MET A 120 2.67 5.60 -8.09
C MET A 120 2.30 4.66 -9.24
N THR A 121 3.32 4.16 -9.93
CA THR A 121 3.21 3.15 -10.99
C THR A 121 3.63 1.80 -10.43
N CYS A 122 2.88 0.74 -10.74
CA CYS A 122 3.04 -0.60 -10.16
C CYS A 122 3.41 -1.66 -11.21
N GLY A 123 4.18 -2.67 -10.82
CA GLY A 123 4.67 -3.73 -11.70
C GLY A 123 5.00 -5.02 -10.98
#